data_AF-A0A3C0RBQ2-F1
#
_entry.id   AF-A0A3C0RBQ2-F1
#
_cell.length_a   1.000
_cell.length_b   1.000
_cell.length_c   1.000
_cell.angle_alpha   90.00
_cell.angle_beta   90.00
_cell.angle_gamma   90.00
#
_symmetry.space_group_name_H-M   'P 1'
#
loop_
_entity.id
_entity.type
_entity.pdbx_description
1 polymer ?
#
loop_
_entity_poly.entity_id
_entity_poly.type
_entity_poly.pdbx_seq_one_letter_code
_entity_poly.pdbx_strand_id
1 'polypeptide(L)'
;MSRRADHPLPPSISDLCWDQKAGKYRITRQGITYLMDFKHYNSLKKYYRHYGERAFISDWYNEQPKDEKKMIQRIGLTEELDDFYPY
;
A
#
# COMPACT_ATOMS: atom_id res chain seq x y z
N MET A 1 -0.54 10.05 31.48
CA MET A 1 -1.69 9.77 30.59
C MET A 1 -1.19 9.78 29.16
N SER A 2 -1.09 8.59 28.55
CA SER A 2 -0.52 8.40 27.22
C SER A 2 -1.50 8.95 26.17
N ARG A 3 -1.17 10.08 25.55
CA ARG A 3 -1.88 10.60 24.37
C ARG A 3 -1.51 9.72 23.17
N ARG A 4 -2.04 8.49 23.12
CA ARG A 4 -2.10 7.77 21.85
C ARG A 4 -3.00 8.62 20.97
N ALA A 5 -2.46 9.09 19.85
CA ALA A 5 -3.26 9.73 18.83
C ALA A 5 -4.20 8.65 18.26
N ASP A 6 -5.36 8.49 18.90
CA ASP A 6 -6.53 7.76 18.40
C ASP A 6 -7.13 8.55 17.22
N HIS A 7 -6.32 8.83 16.21
CA HIS A 7 -6.87 9.12 14.91
C HIS A 7 -7.30 7.77 14.35
N PRO A 8 -8.62 7.46 14.31
CA PRO A 8 -9.08 6.25 13.66
C PRO A 8 -8.46 6.24 12.26
N LEU A 9 -7.85 5.11 11.92
CA LEU A 9 -7.45 4.90 10.53
C LEU A 9 -8.69 5.15 9.67
N PRO A 10 -8.57 5.86 8.53
CA PRO A 10 -9.69 6.00 7.61
C PRO A 10 -10.28 4.59 7.36
N PRO A 11 -11.62 4.44 7.29
CA PRO A 11 -12.26 3.13 7.11
C PRO A 11 -11.65 2.33 5.94
N SER A 12 -11.19 3.06 4.93
CA SER A 12 -10.50 2.60 3.73
C SER A 12 -9.05 2.08 3.95
N ILE A 13 -8.47 2.17 5.15
CA ILE A 13 -7.14 1.61 5.52
C ILE A 13 -7.24 0.58 6.66
N SER A 14 -8.44 0.13 7.01
CA SER A 14 -8.65 -0.88 8.08
C SER A 14 -7.83 -2.16 7.90
N ASP A 15 -7.51 -2.54 6.66
CA ASP A 15 -6.76 -3.76 6.31
C ASP A 15 -5.23 -3.60 6.34
N LEU A 16 -4.71 -2.44 6.74
CA LEU A 16 -3.28 -2.24 6.83
C LEU A 16 -2.74 -2.77 8.16
N CYS A 17 -1.88 -3.78 8.08
CA CYS A 17 -1.24 -4.43 9.21
C CYS A 17 0.28 -4.42 9.09
N TRP A 18 0.99 -4.38 10.22
CA TRP A 18 2.43 -4.63 10.24
C TRP A 18 2.69 -6.14 10.10
N ASP A 19 3.46 -6.53 9.08
CA ASP A 19 3.90 -7.90 8.89
C ASP A 19 5.27 -8.09 9.55
N GLN A 20 5.29 -8.82 10.67
CA GLN A 20 6.49 -9.07 11.45
C GLN A 20 7.50 -9.96 10.72
N LYS A 21 7.06 -10.82 9.80
CA LYS A 21 7.96 -11.71 9.04
C LYS A 21 8.68 -10.96 7.94
N ALA A 22 7.95 -10.10 7.23
CA ALA A 22 8.52 -9.26 6.17
C ALA A 22 9.22 -8.01 6.72
N GLY A 23 8.97 -7.62 7.97
CA GLY A 23 9.45 -6.37 8.53
C GLY A 23 8.89 -5.15 7.78
N LYS A 24 7.67 -5.27 7.23
CA LYS A 24 7.04 -4.27 6.36
C LYS A 24 5.57 -4.09 6.70
N TYR A 25 5.02 -2.94 6.33
CA TYR A 25 3.58 -2.70 6.36
C TYR A 25 2.94 -3.40 5.17
N ARG A 26 1.89 -4.17 5.46
CA ARG A 26 1.13 -4.95 4.49
C ARG A 26 -0.29 -4.41 4.40
N ILE A 27 -0.78 -4.24 3.19
CA ILE A 27 -2.19 -3.97 2.90
C ILE A 27 -2.60 -4.78 1.69
N THR A 28 -3.74 -5.44 1.78
CA THR A 28 -4.29 -6.26 0.70
C THR A 28 -5.56 -5.60 0.19
N ARG A 29 -5.61 -5.27 -1.09
CA ARG A 29 -6.79 -4.70 -1.74
C ARG A 29 -6.96 -5.33 -3.11
N GLN A 30 -8.18 -5.76 -3.42
CA GLN A 30 -8.54 -6.33 -4.73
C GLN A 30 -7.59 -7.48 -5.18
N GLY A 31 -7.18 -8.34 -4.23
CA GLY A 31 -6.25 -9.45 -4.52
C GLY A 31 -4.77 -9.07 -4.58
N ILE A 32 -4.44 -7.77 -4.57
CA ILE A 32 -3.06 -7.28 -4.59
C ILE A 32 -2.62 -6.93 -3.18
N THR A 33 -1.53 -7.56 -2.74
CA THR A 33 -0.86 -7.29 -1.48
C THR A 33 0.29 -6.32 -1.72
N TYR A 34 0.28 -5.18 -1.04
CA TYR A 34 1.34 -4.19 -1.07
C TYR A 34 2.16 -4.31 0.22
N LEU A 35 3.44 -4.62 0.09
CA LEU A 35 4.41 -4.57 1.19
C LEU A 35 5.27 -3.33 1.04
N MET A 36 5.31 -2.49 2.07
CA MET A 36 5.95 -1.20 2.03
C MET A 36 6.59 -0.81 3.36
N ASP A 37 7.57 0.07 3.30
CA ASP A 37 8.26 0.57 4.51
C ASP A 37 7.45 1.66 5.22
N PHE A 38 7.88 2.06 6.42
CA PHE A 38 7.19 3.06 7.24
C PHE A 38 6.98 4.42 6.54
N LYS A 39 7.95 4.84 5.71
CA LYS A 39 7.86 6.08 4.92
C LYS A 39 6.65 6.04 3.97
N HIS A 40 6.53 4.94 3.23
CA HIS A 40 5.45 4.70 2.27
C HIS A 40 4.11 4.55 2.96
N TYR A 41 4.07 3.83 4.09
CA TYR A 41 2.89 3.77 4.94
C TYR A 41 2.39 5.16 5.34
N ASN A 42 3.28 6.05 5.82
CA ASN A 42 2.87 7.40 6.19
C ASN A 42 2.41 8.23 4.99
N SER A 43 3.03 8.06 3.82
CA SER A 43 2.57 8.68 2.57
C SER A 43 1.15 8.22 2.21
N LEU A 44 0.92 6.91 2.22
CA LEU A 44 -0.40 6.31 1.95
C LEU A 44 -1.45 6.82 2.95
N LYS A 45 -1.12 6.86 4.24
CA LYS A 45 -2.02 7.38 5.27
C LYS A 45 -2.41 8.84 5.04
N LYS A 46 -1.46 9.69 4.60
CA LYS A 46 -1.76 11.08 4.23
C LYS A 46 -2.66 11.15 3.00
N TYR A 47 -2.40 10.31 2.00
CA TYR A 47 -3.21 10.23 0.79
C TYR A 47 -4.68 9.92 1.10
N TYR A 48 -4.95 8.85 1.85
CA TYR A 48 -6.30 8.51 2.29
C TYR A 48 -6.93 9.58 3.18
N ARG A 49 -6.15 10.30 3.99
CA ARG A 49 -6.69 11.43 4.77
C ARG A 49 -7.12 12.60 3.88
N HIS A 50 -6.44 12.81 2.75
CA HIS A 50 -6.76 13.88 1.81
C HIS A 50 -7.94 13.53 0.90
N TYR A 51 -7.96 12.30 0.37
CA TYR A 51 -8.95 11.86 -0.63
C TYR A 51 -10.13 11.06 -0.04
N GLY A 52 -10.03 10.63 1.22
CA GLY A 52 -11.11 9.97 1.96
C GLY A 52 -11.54 8.63 1.34
N GLU A 53 -12.84 8.49 1.09
CA GLU A 53 -13.44 7.28 0.50
C GLU A 53 -13.16 7.13 -1.00
N ARG A 54 -12.73 8.21 -1.67
CA ARG A 54 -12.35 8.18 -3.09
C ARG A 54 -10.92 7.74 -3.32
N ALA A 55 -10.16 7.53 -2.24
CA ALA A 55 -8.76 7.15 -2.31
C ALA A 55 -8.63 5.66 -2.66
N PHE A 56 -7.90 5.36 -3.73
CA PHE A 56 -7.49 4.00 -4.05
C PHE A 56 -5.98 3.84 -3.88
N ILE A 57 -5.56 2.70 -3.31
CA ILE A 57 -4.13 2.39 -3.14
C ILE A 57 -3.40 2.26 -4.48
N SER A 58 -4.10 1.80 -5.53
CA SER A 58 -3.57 1.72 -6.89
C SER A 58 -3.18 3.10 -7.42
N ASP A 59 -4.03 4.11 -7.18
CA ASP A 59 -3.81 5.48 -7.66
C ASP A 59 -2.66 6.13 -6.92
N TRP A 60 -2.64 6.01 -5.59
CA TRP A 60 -1.50 6.42 -4.78
C TRP A 60 -0.19 5.78 -5.22
N TYR A 61 -0.21 4.46 -5.51
CA TYR A 61 0.96 3.74 -6.00
C TYR A 61 1.38 4.25 -7.38
N ASN A 62 0.43 4.54 -8.26
CA ASN A 62 0.70 5.03 -9.60
C ASN A 62 1.30 6.44 -9.61
N GLU A 63 0.93 7.28 -8.64
CA GLU A 63 1.49 8.61 -8.41
C GLU A 63 2.91 8.59 -7.81
N GLN A 64 3.37 7.46 -7.24
CA GLN A 64 4.73 7.40 -6.69
C GLN A 64 5.81 7.51 -7.79
N PRO A 65 6.96 8.13 -7.50
CA PRO A 65 8.12 8.10 -8.39
C PRO A 65 8.57 6.66 -8.70
N LYS A 66 9.16 6.43 -9.88
CA LYS A 66 9.64 5.10 -10.30
C LYS A 66 10.57 4.45 -9.27
N ASP A 67 11.42 5.24 -8.63
CA ASP A 67 12.37 4.72 -7.63
C ASP A 67 11.69 4.33 -6.32
N GLU A 68 10.65 5.05 -5.90
CA GLU A 68 9.86 4.69 -4.71
C GLU A 68 8.98 3.45 -4.99
N LYS A 69 8.46 3.30 -6.22
CA LYS A 69 7.72 2.09 -6.63
C LYS A 69 8.55 0.82 -6.46
N LYS A 70 9.86 0.85 -6.73
CA LYS A 70 10.76 -0.30 -6.53
C LYS A 70 10.86 -0.73 -5.06
N MET A 71 10.63 0.19 -4.14
CA MET A 71 10.67 -0.09 -2.70
C MET A 71 9.35 -0.70 -2.19
N ILE A 72 8.27 -0.57 -2.96
CA ILE A 72 6.95 -1.13 -2.67
C ILE A 72 6.81 -2.45 -3.43
N GLN A 73 6.76 -3.56 -2.70
CA GLN A 73 6.54 -4.87 -3.33
C GLN A 73 5.04 -5.09 -3.53
N ARG A 74 4.65 -5.55 -4.72
CA ARG A 74 3.27 -5.94 -5.05
C ARG A 74 3.24 -7.44 -5.29
N ILE A 75 2.45 -8.16 -4.49
CA ILE A 75 2.27 -9.61 -4.53
C ILE A 75 0.81 -9.90 -4.86
N GLY A 76 0.50 -10.93 -5.65
CA GLY A 76 -0.89 -11.23 -6.05
C GLY A 76 -1.38 -10.44 -7.27
N LEU A 77 -0.47 -9.74 -7.95
CA LEU A 77 -0.59 -9.65 -9.40
C LEU A 77 -0.38 -11.09 -9.88
N THR A 78 -1.47 -11.79 -10.20
CA THR A 78 -1.36 -12.92 -11.12
C THR A 78 -0.57 -12.37 -12.29
N GLU A 79 0.57 -12.96 -12.60
CA GLU A 79 1.18 -12.74 -13.89
C GLU A 79 0.08 -13.04 -14.90
N GLU A 80 -0.56 -12.00 -15.46
CA GLU A 80 -0.83 -12.05 -16.88
C GLU A 80 0.58 -12.24 -17.46
N LEU A 81 0.94 -13.51 -17.63
CA LEU A 81 1.98 -13.97 -18.52
C LEU A 81 1.67 -13.23 -19.82
N ASP A 82 2.35 -12.11 -20.01
CA ASP A 82 2.34 -11.36 -21.23
C ASP A 82 2.90 -12.34 -22.26
N ASP A 83 2.01 -12.95 -23.06
CA ASP A 83 2.29 -13.88 -24.16
C ASP A 83 3.17 -13.22 -25.27
N PHE A 84 3.83 -12.10 -24.97
CA PHE A 84 4.46 -11.20 -25.91
C PHE A 84 5.97 -11.45 -26.12
N TYR A 85 6.62 -12.31 -25.33
CA TYR A 85 8.03 -12.67 -25.54
C TYR A 85 8.23 -14.19 -25.68
N PRO A 86 8.43 -14.72 -26.89
CA PRO A 86 8.95 -16.07 -27.08
C PRO A 86 10.45 -16.13 -26.77
N TYR A 87 10.88 -17.24 -26.16
CA TYR A 87 12.23 -17.56 -25.67
C TYR A 87 13.36 -17.34 -26.70
#